data_AF-A0A1G1ZSF0-F1
#
_entry.id   AF-A0A1G1ZSF0-F1
#
_cell.length_a   1.000
_cell.length_b   1.000
_cell.length_c   1.000
_cell.angle_alpha   90.00
_cell.angle_beta   90.00
_cell.angle_gamma   90.00
#
_symmetry.space_group_name_H-M   'P 1'
#
loop_
_entity.id
_entity.type
_entity.pdbx_description
1 polymer ?
#
loop_
_entity_poly.entity_id
_entity_poly.type
_entity_poly.pdbx_seq_one_letter_code
_entity_poly.pdbx_strand_id
1 'polypeptide(L)' 'MTDQEVVKRATDFARSYKGQPYSESEFNEHLYYALESLVKAGATDEQIKLFNKTVNNLPLKGGSFNSYSGD' A
#
# COMPACT_ATOMS: atom_id res chain seq x y z
N MET A 1 -5.08 -7.55 18.83
CA MET A 1 -4.21 -7.46 17.64
C MET A 1 -3.06 -6.55 18.01
N THR A 2 -1.82 -6.94 17.72
CA THR A 2 -0.66 -6.09 17.99
C THR A 2 -0.50 -5.04 16.89
N ASP A 3 0.17 -3.96 17.23
CA ASP A 3 0.47 -2.78 16.41
C ASP A 3 1.19 -3.15 15.10
N GLN A 4 2.02 -4.19 15.15
CA GLN A 4 2.72 -4.75 13.98
C GLN A 4 1.80 -5.50 13.02
N GLU A 5 0.79 -6.22 13.54
CA GLU A 5 -0.13 -6.99 12.70
C GLU A 5 -1.01 -6.06 11.84
N VAL A 6 -1.35 -4.88 12.36
CA VAL A 6 -2.13 -3.86 11.65
C VAL A 6 -1.35 -3.28 10.47
N VAL A 7 -0.10 -2.87 10.70
CA VAL A 7 0.79 -2.38 9.62
C VAL A 7 1.05 -3.46 8.58
N LYS A 8 1.31 -4.70 9.02
CA LYS A 8 1.58 -5.83 8.13
C LYS A 8 0.39 -6.11 7.20
N ARG A 9 -0.84 -6.10 7.72
CA ARG A 9 -2.05 -6.31 6.91
C ARG A 9 -2.26 -5.20 5.89
N ALA A 10 -2.11 -3.94 6.30
CA ALA A 10 -2.20 -2.81 5.37
C ALA A 10 -1.14 -2.91 4.27
N THR A 11 0.10 -3.26 4.62
CA THR A 11 1.17 -3.45 3.64
C THR A 11 0.88 -4.58 2.66
N ASP A 12 0.35 -5.72 3.14
CA ASP A 12 0.03 -6.86 2.29
C ASP A 12 -1.13 -6.55 1.32
N PHE A 13 -2.11 -5.78 1.79
CA PHE A 13 -3.17 -5.24 0.94
C PHE A 13 -2.58 -4.36 -0.17
N ALA A 14 -1.82 -3.31 0.17
CA ALA A 14 -1.22 -2.42 -0.83
C ALA A 14 -0.27 -3.15 -1.79
N ARG A 15 0.46 -4.17 -1.30
CA ARG A 15 1.34 -5.02 -2.13
C ARG A 15 0.59 -5.71 -3.26
N SER A 16 -0.65 -6.12 -3.03
CA SER A 16 -1.45 -6.86 -4.02
C SER A 16 -1.73 -6.04 -5.28
N TYR A 17 -1.68 -4.71 -5.15
CA TYR A 17 -1.94 -3.74 -6.22
C TYR A 17 -0.67 -3.10 -6.79
N LYS A 18 0.52 -3.42 -6.26
CA LYS A 18 1.76 -2.76 -6.66
C LYS A 18 2.33 -3.37 -7.94
N GLY A 19 2.06 -2.74 -9.08
CA GLY A 19 2.51 -3.17 -10.41
C GLY A 19 1.43 -3.95 -11.16
N GLN A 20 1.81 -4.66 -12.22
CA GLN A 20 0.90 -5.40 -13.10
C GLN A 20 -0.05 -6.35 -12.33
N PRO A 21 -1.35 -6.40 -12.70
CA PRO A 21 -1.99 -5.73 -13.84
C PRO A 21 -2.46 -4.28 -13.58
N TYR A 22 -2.15 -3.73 -12.41
CA TYR A 22 -2.68 -2.44 -11.97
C TYR A 22 -1.81 -1.27 -12.45
N SER A 23 -2.47 -0.13 -12.69
CA SER A 23 -1.80 1.14 -12.95
C SER A 23 -1.32 1.82 -11.67
N GLU A 24 -0.52 2.86 -11.82
CA GLU A 24 -0.04 3.66 -10.70
C GLU A 24 -1.20 4.34 -9.97
N SER A 25 -2.18 4.88 -10.70
CA SER A 25 -3.41 5.43 -10.10
C SER A 25 -4.21 4.41 -9.28
N GLU A 26 -4.41 3.19 -9.78
CA GLU A 26 -5.11 2.12 -9.04
C GLU A 26 -4.34 1.75 -7.77
N PHE A 27 -3.02 1.62 -7.87
CA PHE A 27 -2.18 1.39 -6.71
C PHE A 27 -2.28 2.53 -5.69
N ASN A 28 -2.27 3.79 -6.13
CA ASN A 28 -2.41 4.96 -5.25
C ASN A 28 -3.77 5.03 -4.57
N GLU A 29 -4.85 4.65 -5.25
CA GLU A 29 -6.18 4.54 -4.64
C GLU A 29 -6.20 3.49 -3.53
N HIS A 30 -5.66 2.29 -3.80
CA HIS A 30 -5.56 1.23 -2.79
C HIS A 30 -4.59 1.56 -1.65
N LEU A 31 -3.53 2.32 -1.94
CA LEU A 31 -2.62 2.86 -0.92
C LEU A 31 -3.37 3.83 0.01
N TYR A 32 -4.23 4.69 -0.54
CA TYR A 32 -5.07 5.59 0.24
C TYR A 32 -6.04 4.81 1.14
N TYR A 33 -6.73 3.78 0.63
CA TYR A 33 -7.61 2.95 1.45
C TYR A 33 -6.88 2.21 2.57
N ALA A 34 -5.68 1.70 2.30
CA ALA A 34 -4.84 1.09 3.32
C ALA A 34 -4.45 2.08 4.42
N LEU A 35 -4.06 3.30 4.03
CA LEU A 35 -3.73 4.38 4.96
C LEU A 35 -4.95 4.79 5.80
N GLU A 36 -6.11 4.96 5.18
CA GLU A 36 -7.35 5.29 5.87
C GLU A 36 -7.72 4.21 6.90
N SER A 37 -7.55 2.93 6.55
CA SER A 37 -7.76 1.82 7.47
C SER A 37 -6.80 1.86 8.66
N LEU A 38 -5.54 2.26 8.48
CA LEU A 38 -4.57 2.42 9.57
C LEU A 38 -4.99 3.54 10.52
N VAL A 39 -5.40 4.68 9.97
CA VAL A 39 -5.88 5.83 10.77
C VAL A 39 -7.13 5.45 11.57
N LYS A 40 -8.11 4.78 10.94
CA LYS A 40 -9.33 4.30 11.62
C LYS A 40 -9.04 3.27 12.71
N ALA A 41 -7.98 2.49 12.56
CA ALA A 41 -7.51 1.53 13.56
C ALA A 41 -6.72 2.18 14.72
N GLY A 42 -6.50 3.50 14.68
CA GLY A 42 -5.73 4.23 15.69
C GLY A 42 -4.21 4.08 15.55
N ALA A 43 -3.71 3.82 14.34
CA ALA A 43 -2.27 3.74 14.10
C ALA A 43 -1.57 5.06 14.42
N THR A 44 -0.39 4.98 15.04
CA THR A 44 0.45 6.13 15.33
C THR A 44 1.13 6.66 14.07
N ASP A 45 1.61 7.91 14.13
CA ASP A 45 2.45 8.50 13.08
C ASP A 45 3.66 7.63 12.71
N GLU A 46 4.29 6.96 13.69
CA GLU A 46 5.42 6.07 13.44
C GLU A 46 5.01 4.84 12.64
N GLN A 47 3.83 4.26 12.93
CA GLN A 47 3.28 3.14 12.17
C GLN A 47 2.90 3.55 10.75
N ILE A 48 2.32 4.74 10.57
CA ILE A 48 1.98 5.29 9.26
C ILE A 48 3.26 5.55 8.43
N LYS A 49 4.30 6.11 9.06
CA LYS A 49 5.62 6.29 8.41
C LYS A 49 6.24 4.95 8.03
N LEU A 50 6.21 3.97 8.93
CA LEU A 50 6.72 2.62 8.66
C LEU A 50 5.97 1.97 7.51
N PHE A 51 4.65 2.07 7.48
CA PHE A 51 3.80 1.58 6.39
C PHE A 51 4.21 2.19 5.05
N ASN A 52 4.24 3.52 4.95
CA ASN A 52 4.61 4.23 3.71
C ASN A 52 6.02 3.88 3.24
N LYS A 53 6.99 3.83 4.16
CA LYS A 53 8.36 3.41 3.84
C LYS A 53 8.40 1.97 3.32
N THR A 54 7.66 1.07 3.96
CA THR A 54 7.62 -0.34 3.58
C THR A 54 7.01 -0.48 2.19
N VAL A 55 5.87 0.15 1.93
CA VAL A 55 5.17 0.06 0.65
C VAL A 55 5.98 0.68 -0.49
N ASN A 56 6.65 1.82 -0.28
CA ASN A 56 7.53 2.42 -1.30
C ASN A 56 8.70 1.50 -1.69
N ASN A 57 9.26 0.75 -0.75
CA ASN A 57 10.36 -0.20 -1.01
C ASN A 57 9.91 -1.56 -1.56
N LEU A 58 8.60 -1.83 -1.67
CA LEU A 58 8.13 -3.07 -2.29
C LEU A 58 8.51 -3.11 -3.78
N PRO A 59 8.90 -4.28 -4.32
CA PRO A 59 9.11 -4.42 -5.75
C PRO A 59 7.80 -4.25 -6.52
N LEU A 60 7.88 -3.75 -7.75
CA LEU A 60 6.75 -3.76 -8.69
C LEU A 60 6.51 -5.19 -9.18
N LYS A 61 5.31 -5.72 -8.99
CA LYS A 61 4.90 -6.98 -9.60
C LYS A 61 4.90 -6.81 -11.12
N GLY A 62 5.60 -7.69 -11.82
CA GLY A 62 5.77 -7.58 -13.28
C GLY A 62 6.74 -6.47 -13.73
N GLY A 63 7.49 -5.83 -12.82
CA GLY A 63 8.56 -4.88 -13.15
C GLY A 63 8.11 -3.46 -13.47
N SER A 64 6.83 -3.25 -13.80
CA SER A 64 6.24 -1.94 -14.11
C SER A 64 4.78 -1.87 -13.66
N PHE A 65 4.22 -0.67 -13.60
CA PHE A 65 2.77 -0.48 -13.58
C PHE A 65 2.16 -0.69 -14.97
N ASN A 66 0.84 -0.88 -15.02
CA ASN A 66 0.11 -0.96 -16.27
C ASN A 66 0.01 0.43 -16.93
N SER A 67 0.70 0.60 -18.05
CA SER A 67 0.68 1.82 -18.85
C SER A 67 -0.59 1.95 -19.71
N TYR A 68 -1.41 0.88 -19.79
CA TYR A 68 -2.59 0.84 -20.66
C TYR A 68 -3.91 1.21 -19.95
N SER A 69 -3.94 1.35 -18.62
CA SER A 69 -5.18 1.77 -17.94
C SER A 69 -5.44 3.28 -17.99
N GLY A 70 -4.68 4.04 -18.78
CA GLY A 70 -4.93 5.47 -19.02
C GLY A 70 -4.22 6.43 -18.06
N ASP A 71 -3.13 5.99 -17.43
CA ASP A 71 -2.19 6.81 -16.64
C ASP A 71 -1.19 7.56 -17.54
#